data_AF-B2VFU0-F1
#
_entry.id   AF-B2VFU0-F1
#
_cell.length_a   1.000
_cell.length_b   1.000
_cell.length_c   1.000
_cell.angle_alpha   90.00
_cell.angle_beta   90.00
_cell.angle_gamma   90.00
#
_symmetry.space_group_name_H-M   'P 1'
#
loop_
_entity.id
_entity.type
_entity.pdbx_description
1 polymer ?
#
loop_
_entity_poly.entity_id
_entity_poly.type
_entity_poly.pdbx_seq_one_letter_code
_entity_poly.pdbx_strand_id
1 'polypeptide(L)'
;MIDGMALPCSPRPTTEEHPMRYILCLLTLCLGGCSVGDYHYSSEAHQRVDMTVTGIPTVLGIGTLGTTIPLTAEYSLTAGHVAKYSLYRVKAYNPDCDLAVVYHKNSPNPQPKFRNGMIGDKINMYGYSFISAMPVASTGTNLINTDMINSWNKAGCVVVATNAGVVQGMSGGAVYNASDDSIAGVIVGYAASISDKKSGKTLYKDVSLYVPYAGFKDWLDKTLKS
;
A
#
# COMPACT_ATOMS: atom_id res chain seq x y z
N MET A 1 -16.91 7.70 9.16
CA MET A 1 -17.10 6.65 8.13
C MET A 1 -16.30 7.09 6.94
N ILE A 2 -15.38 6.25 6.47
CA ILE A 2 -14.70 6.48 5.20
C ILE A 2 -15.71 6.06 4.15
N ASP A 3 -16.49 7.00 3.62
CA ASP A 3 -17.25 6.78 2.40
C ASP A 3 -16.26 6.72 1.24
N GLY A 4 -15.68 5.53 1.07
CA GLY A 4 -14.67 5.23 0.06
C GLY A 4 -15.29 4.53 -1.13
N MET A 5 -16.28 5.15 -1.79
CA MET A 5 -16.39 4.94 -3.23
C MET A 5 -15.17 5.58 -3.85
N ALA A 6 -14.33 4.79 -4.51
CA ALA A 6 -13.31 5.29 -5.40
C ALA A 6 -14.01 6.11 -6.50
N LEU A 7 -14.14 7.42 -6.28
CA LEU A 7 -14.65 8.34 -7.27
C LEU A 7 -13.54 8.55 -8.30
N PRO A 8 -13.79 8.26 -9.60
CA PRO A 8 -12.90 8.72 -10.64
C PRO A 8 -12.91 10.25 -10.65
N CYS A 9 -11.74 10.86 -10.75
CA CYS A 9 -11.59 12.30 -10.97
C CYS A 9 -12.50 12.74 -12.13
N SER A 10 -13.60 13.43 -11.82
CA SER A 10 -14.52 13.95 -12.82
C SER A 10 -14.20 15.41 -13.10
N PRO A 11 -13.79 15.78 -14.33
CA PRO A 11 -13.81 17.18 -14.74
C PRO A 11 -15.24 17.61 -15.11
N ARG A 12 -15.60 18.81 -14.67
CA ARG A 12 -16.87 19.50 -15.00
C ARG A 12 -16.93 19.74 -16.52
N PRO A 13 -18.08 19.51 -17.20
CA PRO A 13 -18.14 19.66 -18.65
C PRO A 13 -18.21 21.14 -19.04
N THR A 14 -17.32 21.57 -19.92
CA THR A 14 -17.53 22.74 -20.77
C THR A 14 -17.83 22.24 -22.18
N THR A 15 -18.99 22.62 -22.69
CA THR A 15 -19.44 22.41 -24.06
C THR A 15 -18.43 22.97 -25.05
N GLU A 16 -17.87 22.13 -25.93
CA GLU A 16 -17.94 22.29 -27.39
C GLU A 16 -17.18 21.17 -28.14
N GLU A 17 -17.77 20.85 -29.30
CA GLU A 17 -17.49 19.85 -30.33
C GLU A 17 -16.01 19.66 -30.71
N HIS A 18 -15.46 18.43 -30.66
CA HIS A 18 -14.40 17.90 -31.56
C HIS A 18 -14.04 16.42 -31.21
N PRO A 19 -14.65 15.41 -31.87
CA PRO A 19 -14.63 14.01 -31.41
C PRO A 19 -13.24 13.33 -31.38
N MET A 20 -12.27 13.79 -32.19
CA MET A 20 -10.94 13.19 -32.27
C MET A 20 -9.99 13.61 -31.14
N ARG A 21 -10.24 14.76 -30.51
CA ARG A 21 -9.41 15.33 -29.42
C ARG A 21 -9.82 14.78 -28.06
N TYR A 22 -11.10 14.45 -27.88
CA TYR A 22 -11.62 13.81 -26.66
C TYR A 22 -11.08 12.41 -26.44
N ILE A 23 -10.90 11.61 -27.49
CA ILE A 23 -10.33 10.25 -27.38
C ILE A 23 -8.87 10.31 -26.90
N LEU A 24 -8.08 11.27 -27.40
CA LEU A 24 -6.70 11.46 -26.97
C LEU A 24 -6.59 11.98 -25.52
N CYS A 25 -7.51 12.86 -25.09
CA CYS A 25 -7.59 13.31 -23.69
C CYS A 25 -8.09 12.22 -22.73
N LEU A 26 -9.04 11.37 -23.16
CA LEU A 26 -9.49 10.21 -22.38
C LEU A 26 -8.36 9.19 -22.18
N LEU A 27 -7.53 8.97 -23.21
CA LEU A 27 -6.35 8.10 -23.13
C LEU A 27 -5.26 8.64 -22.19
N THR A 28 -5.03 9.95 -22.13
CA THR A 28 -4.03 10.54 -21.21
C THR A 28 -4.49 10.55 -19.76
N LEU A 29 -5.80 10.70 -19.50
CA LEU A 29 -6.38 10.61 -18.15
C LEU A 29 -6.33 9.18 -17.57
N CYS A 30 -6.36 8.15 -18.41
CA CYS A 30 -6.28 6.75 -17.96
C CYS A 30 -4.86 6.28 -17.60
N LEU A 31 -3.82 7.06 -17.91
CA LEU A 31 -2.42 6.71 -17.64
C LEU A 31 -1.89 7.31 -16.32
N GLY A 32 -2.68 8.15 -15.65
CA GLY A 32 -2.33 8.69 -14.33
C GLY A 32 -2.60 7.67 -13.23
N GLY A 33 -1.55 7.06 -12.68
CA GLY A 33 -1.66 6.30 -11.43
C GLY A 33 -1.95 7.25 -10.26
N CYS A 34 -2.73 6.79 -9.28
CA CYS A 34 -3.03 7.60 -8.11
C CYS A 34 -1.85 7.64 -7.14
N SER A 35 -1.54 8.83 -6.62
CA SER A 35 -0.50 9.06 -5.62
C SER A 35 -0.95 10.13 -4.62
N VAL A 36 -0.37 10.08 -3.42
CA VAL A 36 -0.49 11.13 -2.40
C VAL A 36 0.88 11.39 -1.78
N GLY A 37 1.13 12.62 -1.34
CA GLY A 37 2.38 13.02 -0.67
C GLY A 37 3.65 12.92 -1.53
N ASP A 38 4.80 13.23 -0.94
CA ASP A 38 6.09 13.21 -1.62
C ASP A 38 6.74 11.82 -1.55
N TYR A 39 7.28 11.35 -2.68
CA TYR A 39 8.04 10.11 -2.79
C TYR A 39 9.18 10.29 -3.81
N HIS A 40 10.22 9.47 -3.71
CA HIS A 40 11.39 9.53 -4.58
C HIS A 40 11.87 8.13 -4.97
N TYR A 41 12.60 8.02 -6.08
CA TYR A 41 13.25 6.77 -6.45
C TYR A 41 14.35 6.43 -5.45
N SER A 42 14.44 5.16 -5.06
CA SER A 42 15.37 4.73 -4.02
C SER A 42 15.95 3.36 -4.35
N SER A 43 17.28 3.28 -4.44
CA SER A 43 17.98 1.98 -4.53
C SER A 43 17.89 1.19 -3.23
N GLU A 44 17.69 1.86 -2.09
CA GLU A 44 17.48 1.20 -0.81
C GLU A 44 16.20 0.37 -0.81
N ALA A 45 15.10 0.88 -1.40
CA ALA A 45 13.85 0.14 -1.51
C ALA A 45 14.05 -1.26 -2.15
N HIS A 46 14.95 -1.39 -3.13
CA HIS A 46 15.26 -2.67 -3.75
C HIS A 46 15.85 -3.72 -2.80
N GLN A 47 16.51 -3.27 -1.72
CA GLN A 47 17.10 -4.16 -0.71
C GLN A 47 16.11 -4.51 0.42
N ARG A 48 15.01 -3.76 0.54
CA ARG A 48 14.05 -3.88 1.65
C ARG A 48 12.78 -4.63 1.26
N VAL A 49 12.38 -4.52 -0.01
CA VAL A 49 11.12 -5.05 -0.52
C VAL A 49 11.26 -5.59 -1.93
N ASP A 50 10.43 -6.56 -2.26
CA ASP A 50 10.39 -7.20 -3.57
C ASP A 50 9.18 -6.73 -4.36
N MET A 51 9.37 -6.55 -5.66
CA MET A 51 8.26 -6.31 -6.58
C MET A 51 7.49 -7.61 -6.82
N THR A 52 6.16 -7.53 -6.88
CA THR A 52 5.31 -8.62 -7.37
C THR A 52 4.48 -8.16 -8.56
N VAL A 53 4.39 -9.03 -9.56
CA VAL A 53 3.50 -8.83 -10.70
C VAL A 53 2.17 -9.47 -10.37
N THR A 54 1.11 -8.69 -10.56
CA THR A 54 -0.27 -9.11 -10.37
C THR A 54 -1.00 -9.11 -11.71
N GLY A 55 -1.74 -10.18 -11.99
CA GLY A 55 -2.36 -10.47 -13.28
C GLY A 55 -1.48 -11.31 -14.22
N ILE A 56 -2.05 -11.71 -15.35
CA ILE A 56 -1.32 -12.37 -16.44
C ILE A 56 -0.47 -11.30 -17.15
N PRO A 57 0.86 -11.45 -17.27
CA PRO A 57 1.69 -10.53 -18.04
C PRO A 57 1.21 -10.56 -19.49
N THR A 58 0.49 -9.54 -19.92
CA THR A 58 0.08 -9.39 -21.31
C THR A 58 1.22 -8.74 -22.10
N VAL A 59 1.26 -8.97 -23.42
CA VAL A 59 2.26 -8.40 -24.35
C VAL A 59 2.24 -6.86 -24.36
N LEU A 60 1.18 -6.26 -23.81
CA LEU A 60 1.00 -4.81 -23.65
C LEU A 60 1.42 -4.28 -22.27
N GLY A 61 1.98 -5.12 -21.39
CA GLY A 61 2.40 -4.70 -20.05
C GLY A 61 1.23 -4.43 -19.09
N ILE A 62 0.01 -4.85 -19.42
CA ILE A 62 -1.15 -4.75 -18.51
C ILE A 62 -1.04 -5.90 -17.50
N GLY A 63 -0.25 -5.70 -16.46
CA GLY A 63 -0.28 -6.40 -15.19
C GLY A 63 -0.16 -5.35 -14.10
N THR A 64 -0.98 -5.42 -13.06
CA THR A 64 -0.84 -4.53 -11.91
C THR A 64 0.45 -4.86 -11.16
N LEU A 65 1.17 -3.88 -10.60
CA LEU A 65 2.32 -4.14 -9.75
C LEU A 65 1.91 -3.98 -8.29
N GLY A 66 2.48 -4.82 -7.44
CA GLY A 66 2.42 -4.68 -5.99
C GLY A 66 3.80 -4.85 -5.40
N THR A 67 3.88 -4.70 -4.09
CA THR A 67 5.11 -4.88 -3.33
C THR A 67 4.92 -6.02 -2.32
N THR A 68 6.00 -6.72 -1.98
CA THR A 68 6.03 -7.71 -0.91
C THR A 68 7.21 -7.47 0.02
N ILE A 69 7.08 -7.86 1.28
CA ILE A 69 8.11 -7.82 2.32
C ILE A 69 8.60 -9.26 2.53
N PRO A 70 9.87 -9.56 2.29
CA PRO A 70 10.37 -10.91 2.47
C PRO A 70 10.45 -11.25 3.98
N LEU A 71 9.84 -12.37 4.39
CA LEU A 71 9.73 -12.81 5.80
C LEU A 71 10.69 -13.94 6.15
N THR A 72 10.82 -14.89 5.22
CA THR A 72 11.68 -16.07 5.33
C THR A 72 12.20 -16.40 3.92
N ALA A 73 12.98 -17.47 3.77
CA ALA A 73 13.44 -17.94 2.47
C ALA A 73 12.31 -18.32 1.50
N GLU A 74 11.10 -18.61 2.01
CA GLU A 74 9.99 -19.15 1.21
C GLU A 74 8.69 -18.33 1.30
N TYR A 75 8.64 -17.35 2.21
CA TYR A 75 7.44 -16.58 2.49
C TYR A 75 7.69 -15.09 2.42
N SER A 76 6.73 -14.38 1.83
CA SER A 76 6.66 -12.92 1.86
C SER A 76 5.30 -12.45 2.38
N LEU A 77 5.29 -11.29 3.02
CA LEU A 77 4.09 -10.57 3.45
C LEU A 77 3.71 -9.54 2.39
N THR A 78 2.43 -9.35 2.15
CA THR A 78 1.92 -8.31 1.25
C THR A 78 0.51 -7.90 1.66
N ALA A 79 -0.08 -6.95 0.94
CA ALA A 79 -1.49 -6.61 1.09
C ALA A 79 -2.37 -7.73 0.52
N GLY A 80 -3.51 -7.99 1.15
CA GLY A 80 -4.45 -9.02 0.72
C GLY A 80 -4.96 -8.79 -0.70
N HIS A 81 -5.28 -7.54 -1.02
CA HIS A 81 -5.72 -7.15 -2.36
C HIS A 81 -4.64 -7.35 -3.43
N VAL A 82 -3.36 -7.17 -3.07
CA VAL A 82 -2.23 -7.47 -3.97
C VAL A 82 -2.14 -8.98 -4.18
N ALA A 83 -2.19 -9.77 -3.09
CA ALA A 83 -2.07 -11.22 -3.17
C ALA A 83 -3.14 -11.89 -4.03
N LYS A 84 -4.40 -11.42 -3.97
CA LYS A 84 -5.50 -11.97 -4.79
C LYS A 84 -5.25 -11.88 -6.29
N TYR A 85 -4.59 -10.82 -6.74
CA TYR A 85 -4.27 -10.64 -8.14
C TYR A 85 -2.84 -11.09 -8.47
N SER A 86 -2.01 -11.38 -7.48
CA SER A 86 -0.64 -11.88 -7.69
C SER A 86 -0.62 -13.26 -8.35
N LEU A 87 0.47 -13.55 -9.07
CA LEU A 87 0.76 -14.90 -9.56
C LEU A 87 1.29 -15.83 -8.45
N TYR A 88 1.59 -15.29 -7.27
CA TYR A 88 2.10 -16.07 -6.16
C TYR A 88 0.99 -16.88 -5.49
N ARG A 89 1.31 -18.11 -5.12
CA ARG A 89 0.41 -18.92 -4.31
C ARG A 89 0.24 -18.26 -2.95
N VAL A 90 -0.99 -18.14 -2.50
CA VAL A 90 -1.28 -17.61 -1.15
C VAL A 90 -1.17 -18.72 -0.13
N LYS A 91 -0.41 -18.48 0.95
CA LYS A 91 -0.36 -19.36 2.13
C LYS A 91 -1.54 -19.09 3.04
N ALA A 92 -1.78 -17.82 3.37
CA ALA A 92 -2.89 -17.40 4.21
C ALA A 92 -3.27 -15.94 3.97
N TYR A 93 -4.55 -15.64 4.08
CA TYR A 93 -5.06 -14.28 4.24
C TYR A 93 -5.24 -13.97 5.73
N ASN A 94 -4.98 -12.73 6.13
CA ASN A 94 -5.36 -12.26 7.44
C ASN A 94 -6.90 -12.17 7.50
N PRO A 95 -7.54 -12.66 8.57
CA PRO A 95 -9.00 -12.70 8.64
C PRO A 95 -9.64 -11.31 8.73
N ASP A 96 -8.95 -10.30 9.23
CA ASP A 96 -9.55 -9.02 9.62
C ASP A 96 -8.96 -7.82 8.87
N CYS A 97 -7.66 -7.86 8.58
CA CYS A 97 -6.94 -6.81 7.88
C CYS A 97 -6.55 -7.21 6.46
N ASP A 98 -6.31 -6.22 5.61
CA ASP A 98 -5.91 -6.39 4.21
C ASP A 98 -4.46 -6.87 4.05
N LEU A 99 -4.18 -8.09 4.52
CA LEU A 99 -2.85 -8.69 4.53
C LEU A 99 -2.89 -10.14 4.06
N ALA A 100 -1.78 -10.60 3.49
CA ALA A 100 -1.60 -11.98 3.09
C ALA A 100 -0.14 -12.41 3.19
N VAL A 101 0.08 -13.68 3.54
CA VAL A 101 1.37 -14.36 3.37
C VAL A 101 1.31 -15.15 2.07
N VAL A 102 2.30 -14.96 1.21
CA VAL A 102 2.44 -15.61 -0.09
C VAL A 102 3.72 -16.43 -0.16
N TYR A 103 3.71 -17.47 -0.98
CA TYR A 103 4.91 -18.24 -1.29
C TYR A 103 5.78 -17.45 -2.27
N HIS A 104 7.00 -17.12 -1.86
CA HIS A 104 8.00 -16.43 -2.68
C HIS A 104 9.40 -16.82 -2.22
N LYS A 105 10.27 -17.19 -3.17
CA LYS A 105 11.65 -17.57 -2.84
C LYS A 105 12.49 -16.31 -2.65
N ASN A 106 12.80 -16.00 -1.40
CA ASN A 106 13.58 -14.82 -1.05
C ASN A 106 15.05 -15.20 -0.88
N SER A 107 15.94 -14.48 -1.58
CA SER A 107 17.39 -14.66 -1.47
C SER A 107 18.08 -13.28 -1.46
N PRO A 108 18.88 -12.96 -0.44
CA PRO A 108 19.18 -13.77 0.76
C PRO A 108 17.96 -13.91 1.69
N ASN A 109 17.89 -14.99 2.48
CA ASN A 109 16.80 -15.23 3.45
C ASN A 109 16.79 -14.13 4.53
N PRO A 110 15.88 -13.15 4.46
CA PRO A 110 15.87 -12.06 5.41
C PRO A 110 15.04 -12.46 6.62
N GLN A 111 15.53 -12.10 7.81
CA GLN A 111 14.75 -12.16 9.05
C GLN A 111 14.40 -10.72 9.45
N PRO A 112 13.35 -10.12 8.87
CA PRO A 112 12.97 -8.76 9.21
C PRO A 112 12.62 -8.66 10.70
N LYS A 113 13.09 -7.59 11.34
CA LYS A 113 12.74 -7.27 12.71
C LYS A 113 11.47 -6.44 12.71
N PHE A 114 10.43 -6.90 13.39
CA PHE A 114 9.18 -6.15 13.54
C PHE A 114 9.09 -5.49 14.91
N ARG A 115 8.62 -4.24 14.94
CA ARG A 115 8.30 -3.52 16.17
C ARG A 115 7.20 -2.51 15.89
N ASN A 116 6.26 -2.37 16.82
CA ASN A 116 5.22 -1.35 16.74
C ASN A 116 5.83 0.05 16.77
N GLY A 117 5.40 0.91 15.85
CA GLY A 117 5.61 2.35 15.92
C GLY A 117 4.56 3.04 16.80
N MET A 118 4.85 4.26 17.21
CA MET A 118 3.94 5.13 17.95
C MET A 118 3.48 6.31 17.09
N ILE A 119 2.36 6.93 17.46
CA ILE A 119 1.94 8.20 16.87
C ILE A 119 3.00 9.26 17.17
N GLY A 120 3.39 10.03 16.16
CA GLY A 120 4.50 10.98 16.23
C GLY A 120 5.86 10.40 15.84
N ASP A 121 6.01 9.08 15.71
CA ASP A 121 7.26 8.47 15.26
C ASP A 121 7.52 8.77 13.78
N LYS A 122 8.80 9.04 13.47
CA LYS A 122 9.28 9.13 12.09
C LYS A 122 9.34 7.74 11.46
N ILE A 123 8.95 7.66 10.20
CA ILE A 123 8.88 6.42 9.43
C ILE A 123 9.48 6.58 8.04
N ASN A 124 9.96 5.49 7.48
CA ASN A 124 10.33 5.36 6.07
C ASN A 124 9.44 4.30 5.41
N MET A 125 8.83 4.61 4.28
CA MET A 125 8.02 3.70 3.49
C MET A 125 8.81 3.27 2.26
N TYR A 126 8.80 1.97 1.95
CA TYR A 126 9.48 1.41 0.77
C TYR A 126 8.51 0.56 -0.04
N GLY A 127 8.54 0.74 -1.37
CA GLY A 127 7.71 0.00 -2.31
C GLY A 127 8.15 0.16 -3.75
N TYR A 128 7.34 -0.32 -4.67
CA TYR A 128 7.53 -0.12 -6.12
C TYR A 128 6.44 0.77 -6.69
N SER A 129 6.80 1.60 -7.67
CA SER A 129 5.84 2.36 -8.46
C SER A 129 5.20 1.45 -9.51
N PHE A 130 3.87 1.50 -9.61
CA PHE A 130 3.11 0.80 -10.64
C PHE A 130 3.47 1.25 -12.05
N ILE A 131 3.63 2.56 -12.25
CA ILE A 131 3.82 3.13 -13.59
C ILE A 131 5.23 2.82 -14.12
N SER A 132 6.25 2.96 -13.27
CA SER A 132 7.64 2.85 -13.70
C SER A 132 8.28 1.50 -13.35
N ALA A 133 7.62 0.65 -12.57
CA ALA A 133 8.21 -0.57 -12.00
C ALA A 133 9.51 -0.30 -11.20
N MET A 134 9.73 0.94 -10.79
CA MET A 134 10.95 1.38 -10.12
C MET A 134 10.75 1.38 -8.60
N PRO A 135 11.81 1.04 -7.83
CA PRO A 135 11.76 1.10 -6.38
C PRO A 135 11.67 2.57 -5.92
N VAL A 136 10.76 2.82 -4.99
CA VAL A 136 10.45 4.15 -4.46
C VAL A 136 10.45 4.13 -2.93
N ALA A 137 10.80 5.26 -2.36
CA ALA A 137 10.75 5.49 -0.93
C ALA A 137 10.06 6.81 -0.59
N SER A 138 9.54 6.89 0.62
CA SER A 138 9.05 8.12 1.21
C SER A 138 9.35 8.14 2.70
N THR A 139 9.39 9.33 3.29
CA THR A 139 9.57 9.54 4.73
C THR A 139 8.42 10.39 5.24
N GLY A 140 8.00 10.11 6.47
CA GLY A 140 6.97 10.90 7.13
C GLY A 140 6.87 10.57 8.60
N THR A 141 5.70 10.82 9.16
CA THR A 141 5.40 10.66 10.58
C THR A 141 4.03 10.00 10.74
N ASN A 142 3.89 9.12 11.72
CA ASN A 142 2.60 8.56 12.11
C ASN A 142 1.70 9.67 12.69
N LEU A 143 0.53 9.88 12.10
CA LEU A 143 -0.38 10.97 12.46
C LEU A 143 -1.47 10.52 13.43
N ILE A 144 -2.21 9.48 13.08
CA ILE A 144 -3.36 9.02 13.87
C ILE A 144 -3.71 7.56 13.56
N ASN A 145 -4.27 6.87 14.55
CA ASN A 145 -4.93 5.58 14.35
C ASN A 145 -6.37 5.81 13.88
N THR A 146 -6.77 5.13 12.82
CA THR A 146 -8.12 5.21 12.26
C THR A 146 -8.59 3.84 11.82
N ASP A 147 -9.87 3.74 11.51
CA ASP A 147 -10.50 2.54 10.97
C ASP A 147 -10.76 2.72 9.48
N MET A 148 -10.43 1.68 8.71
CA MET A 148 -10.78 1.59 7.30
C MET A 148 -11.66 0.36 7.11
N ILE A 149 -12.93 0.57 6.81
CA ILE A 149 -13.88 -0.52 6.55
C ILE A 149 -14.08 -0.60 5.03
N ASN A 150 -13.66 -1.70 4.43
CA ASN A 150 -13.84 -1.96 3.00
C ASN A 150 -13.90 -3.48 2.74
N SER A 151 -13.88 -3.90 1.48
CA SER A 151 -13.92 -5.34 1.13
C SER A 151 -12.74 -6.15 1.64
N TRP A 152 -11.65 -5.50 2.04
CA TRP A 152 -10.40 -6.10 2.50
C TRP A 152 -10.11 -5.90 3.98
N ASN A 153 -10.78 -4.94 4.62
CA ASN A 153 -10.61 -4.62 6.04
C ASN A 153 -11.96 -4.65 6.74
N LYS A 154 -12.08 -5.55 7.71
CA LYS A 154 -13.27 -5.67 8.55
C LYS A 154 -13.33 -4.55 9.59
N ALA A 155 -14.53 -4.35 10.13
CA ALA A 155 -14.73 -3.53 11.32
C ALA A 155 -13.87 -4.09 12.47
N GLY A 156 -12.82 -3.35 12.84
CA GLY A 156 -11.84 -3.77 13.85
C GLY A 156 -10.38 -3.73 13.38
N CYS A 157 -10.12 -3.72 12.07
CA CYS A 157 -8.77 -3.48 11.56
C CYS A 157 -8.40 -2.00 11.74
N VAL A 158 -7.51 -1.72 12.68
CA VAL A 158 -6.92 -0.40 12.87
C VAL A 158 -5.82 -0.20 11.82
N VAL A 159 -5.84 0.95 11.15
CA VAL A 159 -4.78 1.42 10.27
C VAL A 159 -4.18 2.71 10.82
N VAL A 160 -2.92 2.96 10.50
CA VAL A 160 -2.24 4.21 10.85
C VAL A 160 -2.21 5.11 9.63
N ALA A 161 -2.69 6.33 9.79
CA ALA A 161 -2.55 7.39 8.80
C ALA A 161 -1.22 8.13 8.98
N THR A 162 -0.57 8.45 7.87
CA THR A 162 0.75 9.12 7.85
C THR A 162 0.80 10.19 6.78
N ASN A 163 1.71 11.16 6.93
CA ASN A 163 2.02 12.13 5.88
C ASN A 163 3.16 11.69 4.93
N ALA A 164 3.66 10.45 5.06
CA ALA A 164 4.57 9.89 4.05
C ALA A 164 3.80 9.68 2.75
N GLY A 165 4.44 9.97 1.62
CA GLY A 165 3.87 9.77 0.30
C GLY A 165 3.81 8.29 -0.11
N VAL A 166 2.77 7.95 -0.86
CA VAL A 166 2.59 6.62 -1.46
C VAL A 166 2.06 6.75 -2.89
N VAL A 167 2.47 5.81 -3.73
CA VAL A 167 1.95 5.65 -5.09
C VAL A 167 1.30 4.30 -5.26
N GLN A 168 0.42 4.21 -6.26
CA GLN A 168 -0.03 2.91 -6.77
C GLN A 168 1.18 2.00 -7.03
N GLY A 169 1.12 0.77 -6.54
CA GLY A 169 2.24 -0.20 -6.57
C GLY A 169 2.94 -0.41 -5.23
N MET A 170 2.95 0.60 -4.35
CA MET A 170 3.59 0.49 -3.02
C MET A 170 2.78 -0.37 -2.03
N SER A 171 1.54 -0.73 -2.37
CA SER A 171 0.72 -1.60 -1.53
C SER A 171 1.38 -2.96 -1.33
N GLY A 172 1.36 -3.44 -0.09
CA GLY A 172 2.12 -4.59 0.37
C GLY A 172 3.58 -4.30 0.71
N GLY A 173 4.06 -3.07 0.50
CA GLY A 173 5.39 -2.61 0.90
C GLY A 173 5.53 -2.34 2.39
N ALA A 174 6.76 -2.14 2.82
CA ALA A 174 7.13 -2.05 4.22
C ALA A 174 7.13 -0.61 4.73
N VAL A 175 6.64 -0.43 5.96
CA VAL A 175 6.83 0.78 6.75
C VAL A 175 7.87 0.49 7.81
N TYR A 176 8.98 1.21 7.81
CA TYR A 176 10.08 1.09 8.76
C TYR A 176 10.02 2.21 9.80
N ASN A 177 10.26 1.87 11.07
CA ASN A 177 10.57 2.83 12.10
C ASN A 177 11.93 3.46 11.81
N ALA A 178 11.98 4.78 11.62
CA ALA A 178 13.23 5.47 11.30
C ALA A 178 14.26 5.42 12.44
N SER A 179 13.83 5.11 13.67
CA SER A 179 14.69 5.08 14.86
C SER A 179 15.58 3.85 14.97
N ASP A 180 15.14 2.70 14.45
CA ASP A 180 15.82 1.41 14.69
C ASP A 180 15.71 0.43 13.52
N ASP A 181 15.21 0.88 12.38
CA ASP A 181 15.12 0.11 11.14
C ASP A 181 14.30 -1.17 11.26
N SER A 182 13.38 -1.21 12.23
CA SER A 182 12.40 -2.28 12.38
C SER A 182 11.14 -1.99 11.56
N ILE A 183 10.47 -3.03 11.08
CA ILE A 183 9.22 -2.90 10.32
C ILE A 183 8.06 -2.62 11.28
N ALA A 184 7.45 -1.46 11.11
CA ALA A 184 6.27 -0.97 11.83
C ALA A 184 4.96 -1.50 11.26
N GLY A 185 4.91 -1.86 9.97
CA GLY A 185 3.69 -2.34 9.35
C GLY A 185 3.78 -2.49 7.83
N VAL A 186 2.61 -2.64 7.21
CA VAL A 186 2.45 -2.92 5.78
C VAL A 186 1.55 -1.88 5.14
N ILE A 187 2.03 -1.26 4.05
CA ILE A 187 1.29 -0.25 3.28
C ILE A 187 0.07 -0.91 2.63
N VAL A 188 -1.12 -0.33 2.79
CA VAL A 188 -2.36 -0.87 2.22
C VAL A 188 -3.14 0.12 1.36
N GLY A 189 -2.78 1.41 1.39
CA GLY A 189 -3.39 2.39 0.51
C GLY A 189 -3.20 3.83 0.98
N TYR A 190 -4.17 4.66 0.63
CA TYR A 190 -4.22 6.08 0.99
C TYR A 190 -5.68 6.53 1.16
N ALA A 191 -5.86 7.69 1.81
CA ALA A 191 -7.15 8.35 1.93
C ALA A 191 -7.03 9.83 1.57
N ALA A 192 -7.99 10.32 0.77
CA ALA A 192 -8.07 11.74 0.42
C ALA A 192 -8.32 12.62 1.67
N SER A 193 -9.03 12.10 2.66
CA SER A 193 -9.17 12.77 3.95
C SER A 193 -9.46 11.82 5.10
N ILE A 194 -9.02 12.21 6.29
CA ILE A 194 -9.44 11.64 7.57
C ILE A 194 -10.21 12.73 8.31
N SER A 195 -11.45 12.42 8.69
CA SER A 195 -12.33 13.36 9.38
C SER A 195 -12.70 12.83 10.77
N ASP A 196 -12.85 13.73 11.72
CA ASP A 196 -13.32 13.39 13.06
C ASP A 196 -14.76 12.89 13.00
N LYS A 197 -15.03 11.75 13.65
CA LYS A 197 -16.34 11.08 13.58
C LYS A 197 -17.45 11.89 14.26
N LYS A 198 -17.12 12.70 15.27
CA LYS A 198 -18.12 13.43 16.07
C LYS A 198 -18.49 14.76 15.44
N SER A 199 -17.49 15.51 14.99
CA SER A 199 -17.65 16.86 14.46
C SER A 199 -17.73 16.92 12.93
N GLY A 200 -17.35 15.85 12.22
CA GLY A 200 -17.24 15.82 10.76
C GLY A 200 -16.10 16.68 10.21
N LYS A 201 -15.30 17.32 11.06
CA LYS A 201 -14.19 18.17 10.66
C LYS A 201 -13.07 17.32 10.07
N THR A 202 -12.60 17.69 8.88
CA THR A 202 -11.38 17.10 8.31
C THR A 202 -10.17 17.41 9.19
N LEU A 203 -9.50 16.35 9.64
CA LEU A 203 -8.28 16.41 10.45
C LEU A 203 -7.04 16.40 9.57
N TYR A 204 -7.03 15.50 8.57
CA TYR A 204 -5.90 15.31 7.65
C TYR A 204 -6.41 15.09 6.23
N LYS A 205 -5.57 15.41 5.26
CA LYS A 205 -5.82 15.21 3.82
C LYS A 205 -4.65 14.48 3.19
N ASP A 206 -4.94 13.75 2.13
CA ASP A 206 -3.95 13.10 1.27
C ASP A 206 -2.92 12.28 2.08
N VAL A 207 -3.43 11.41 2.96
CA VAL A 207 -2.61 10.60 3.86
C VAL A 207 -2.42 9.20 3.31
N SER A 208 -1.26 8.62 3.56
CA SER A 208 -1.02 7.18 3.35
C SER A 208 -1.54 6.38 4.53
N LEU A 209 -1.91 5.12 4.28
CA LEU A 209 -2.46 4.19 5.25
C LEU A 209 -1.64 2.89 5.27
N TYR A 210 -1.30 2.43 6.47
CA TYR A 210 -0.68 1.13 6.67
C TYR A 210 -1.34 0.37 7.83
N VAL A 211 -1.34 -0.97 7.76
CA VAL A 211 -1.74 -1.81 8.89
C VAL A 211 -0.53 -1.93 9.82
N PRO A 212 -0.62 -1.51 11.10
CA PRO A 212 0.50 -1.59 12.04
C PRO A 212 0.73 -3.03 12.50
N TYR A 213 1.99 -3.36 12.82
CA TYR A 213 2.40 -4.69 13.29
C TYR A 213 1.57 -5.21 14.46
N ALA A 214 1.16 -4.32 15.36
CA ALA A 214 0.30 -4.63 16.49
C ALA A 214 -1.00 -5.35 16.08
N GLY A 215 -1.56 -5.00 14.91
CA GLY A 215 -2.81 -5.55 14.40
C GLY A 215 -2.67 -6.93 13.76
N PHE A 216 -1.45 -7.39 13.45
CA PHE A 216 -1.25 -8.67 12.74
C PHE A 216 -0.15 -9.56 13.32
N LYS A 217 0.52 -9.14 14.40
CA LYS A 217 1.62 -9.88 15.03
C LYS A 217 1.27 -11.35 15.30
N ASP A 218 0.21 -11.60 16.06
CA ASP A 218 -0.10 -12.96 16.51
C ASP A 218 -0.54 -13.86 15.35
N TRP A 219 -1.25 -13.28 14.37
CA TRP A 219 -1.60 -13.96 13.13
C TRP A 219 -0.35 -14.33 12.33
N LEU A 220 0.61 -13.41 12.19
CA LEU A 220 1.84 -13.64 11.45
C LEU A 220 2.69 -14.73 12.12
N ASP A 221 2.89 -14.63 13.43
CA ASP A 221 3.64 -15.60 14.23
C ASP A 221 3.06 -17.02 14.10
N LYS A 222 1.72 -17.13 14.12
CA LYS A 222 1.03 -18.40 13.92
C LYS A 222 1.19 -18.93 12.50
N THR A 223 1.00 -18.07 11.50
CA THR A 223 1.05 -18.42 10.07
C THR A 223 2.43 -18.89 9.64
N LEU A 224 3.50 -18.35 10.23
CA LEU A 224 4.87 -18.74 9.90
C LEU A 224 5.28 -20.08 10.54
N LYS A 225 4.64 -20.50 11.64
CA LYS A 225 4.94 -21.75 12.35
C LYS A 225 4.13 -22.96 11.86
N SER A 226 2.97 -22.73 11.24
CA SER A 226 2.12 -23.77 10.63
C SER A 226 2.56 -24.12 9.22
#